data_AF-A0AAD7CHZ4-F1
#
_entry.id   AF-A0AAD7CHZ4-F1
#
_cell.length_a   1.000
_cell.length_b   1.000
_cell.length_c   1.000
_cell.angle_alpha   90.00
_cell.angle_beta   90.00
_cell.angle_gamma   90.00
#
_symmetry.space_group_name_H-M   'P 1'
#
loop_
_entity.id
_entity.type
_entity.pdbx_description
1 polymer ?
#
loop_
_entity_poly.entity_id
_entity_poly.type
_entity_poly.pdbx_seq_one_letter_code
_entity_poly.pdbx_strand_id
1 'polypeptide(L)'
;MDFALTFQPTFFDRASLAGNRQKIFYRSIREEKTKKLTPRASTVKKLEVVRTAAYEIFDRRVSDTDIWRSNLHNAHKIGTYWTHIPECEDRAICQGCEDLENLEHILLECECPGQKLIWKAAETLWLEKESHWPEVTLGTILGCGLAEFRDDRGKIKPGTQRLYRILMSESAYQIWRLRNERVIERDGEPASDDEIMNKWKFAMDKLLANRPRKGKRPALAPLLVLETWSGTLDNERCLPTNWLREPRVLYSKLYKSEGLPYC
;
A
#
# COMPACT_ATOMS: atom_id res chain seq x y z
N MET A 1 -30.33 -5.83 -37.56
CA MET A 1 -28.96 -6.31 -37.84
C MET A 1 -28.46 -6.97 -36.58
N ASP A 2 -28.60 -8.29 -36.54
CA ASP A 2 -28.23 -9.12 -35.39
C ASP A 2 -26.71 -9.24 -35.30
N PHE A 3 -26.14 -8.78 -34.19
CA PHE A 3 -24.76 -9.09 -33.83
C PHE A 3 -24.71 -10.51 -33.25
N ALA A 4 -24.62 -11.50 -34.14
CA ALA A 4 -24.31 -12.87 -33.74
C ALA A 4 -22.84 -12.95 -33.31
N LEU A 5 -22.60 -13.13 -32.01
CA LEU A 5 -21.29 -13.52 -31.47
C LEU A 5 -20.96 -14.93 -31.96
N THR A 6 -20.14 -15.04 -33.00
CA THR A 6 -19.59 -16.31 -33.47
C THR A 6 -18.56 -16.82 -32.46
N PHE A 7 -18.99 -17.75 -31.60
CA PHE A 7 -18.12 -18.48 -30.68
C PHE A 7 -17.37 -19.57 -31.45
N GLN A 8 -16.05 -19.66 -31.31
CA GLN A 8 -15.29 -20.79 -31.86
C GLN A 8 -15.49 -22.03 -30.97
N PRO A 9 -15.96 -23.17 -31.51
CA PRO A 9 -16.43 -24.29 -30.71
C PRO A 9 -15.31 -25.32 -30.57
N THR A 10 -14.65 -25.39 -29.42
CA THR A 10 -13.78 -26.55 -29.12
C THR A 10 -13.89 -27.07 -27.69
N PHE A 11 -14.38 -26.27 -26.74
CA PHE A 11 -14.58 -26.71 -25.35
C PHE A 11 -16.04 -26.85 -24.92
N PHE A 12 -16.93 -25.98 -25.42
CA PHE A 12 -18.32 -25.91 -24.98
C PHE A 12 -19.24 -26.99 -25.58
N ASP A 13 -18.87 -27.58 -26.72
CA ASP A 13 -19.68 -28.60 -27.40
C ASP A 13 -19.84 -29.91 -26.62
N ARG A 14 -19.03 -30.12 -25.56
CA ARG A 14 -19.07 -31.34 -24.73
C ARG A 14 -19.43 -31.08 -23.26
N ALA A 15 -19.62 -29.83 -22.86
CA ALA A 15 -19.85 -29.46 -21.46
C ALA A 15 -21.33 -29.12 -21.21
N SER A 16 -22.08 -30.05 -20.60
CA SER A 16 -23.47 -29.83 -20.22
C SER A 16 -23.59 -28.74 -19.13
N LEU A 17 -24.48 -27.76 -19.36
CA LEU A 17 -24.86 -26.74 -18.37
C LEU A 17 -25.53 -27.33 -17.13
N ALA A 18 -26.23 -28.46 -17.26
CA ALA A 18 -26.96 -29.11 -16.18
C ALA A 18 -26.05 -29.87 -15.19
N GLY A 19 -24.85 -30.28 -15.63
CA GLY A 19 -23.91 -31.08 -14.83
C GLY A 19 -22.71 -30.29 -14.27
N ASN A 20 -22.58 -29.01 -14.60
CA ASN A 20 -21.39 -28.23 -14.30
C ASN A 20 -21.70 -26.95 -13.53
N ARG A 21 -20.77 -26.55 -12.65
CA ARG A 21 -20.90 -25.30 -11.89
C ARG A 21 -20.48 -24.12 -12.75
N GLN A 22 -21.21 -23.02 -12.65
CA GLN A 22 -20.94 -21.73 -13.31
C GLN A 22 -19.45 -21.32 -13.26
N LYS A 23 -18.77 -21.57 -12.13
CA LYS A 23 -17.32 -21.31 -11.94
C LYS A 23 -16.42 -22.01 -12.97
N ILE A 24 -16.78 -23.23 -13.40
CA ILE A 24 -16.01 -24.00 -14.39
C ILE A 24 -16.10 -23.31 -15.75
N PHE A 25 -17.31 -22.91 -16.15
CA PHE A 25 -17.53 -22.18 -17.40
C PHE A 25 -16.84 -20.81 -17.42
N TYR A 26 -16.94 -20.03 -16.33
CA TYR A 26 -16.22 -18.75 -16.23
C TYR A 26 -14.70 -18.93 -16.31
N ARG A 27 -14.16 -19.98 -15.70
CA ARG A 27 -12.72 -20.28 -15.77
C ARG A 27 -12.31 -20.58 -17.21
N SER A 28 -13.03 -21.46 -17.91
CA SER A 28 -12.73 -21.82 -19.30
C SER A 28 -12.85 -20.63 -20.27
N ILE A 29 -13.90 -19.81 -20.14
CA ILE A 29 -14.06 -18.59 -20.95
C ILE A 29 -12.91 -17.62 -20.69
N ARG A 30 -12.51 -17.46 -19.41
CA ARG A 30 -11.40 -16.59 -19.05
C ARG A 30 -10.10 -17.10 -19.66
N GLU A 31 -9.80 -18.39 -19.54
CA GLU A 31 -8.60 -19.01 -20.14
C GLU A 31 -8.57 -18.83 -21.66
N GLU A 32 -9.69 -19.03 -22.34
CA GLU A 32 -9.77 -18.89 -23.80
C GLU A 32 -9.63 -17.43 -24.25
N LYS A 33 -10.27 -16.50 -23.54
CA LYS A 33 -10.10 -15.06 -23.80
C LYS A 33 -8.68 -14.59 -23.51
N THR A 34 -8.05 -15.08 -22.44
CA THR A 34 -6.66 -14.74 -22.09
C THR A 34 -5.68 -15.21 -23.16
N LYS A 35 -5.88 -16.39 -23.78
CA LYS A 35 -5.06 -16.86 -24.91
C LYS A 35 -5.09 -15.93 -26.13
N LYS A 36 -6.19 -15.20 -26.32
CA LYS A 36 -6.39 -14.27 -27.46
C LYS A 36 -5.93 -12.84 -27.15
N LEU A 37 -5.55 -12.55 -25.91
CA LEU A 37 -5.14 -11.21 -25.49
C LEU A 37 -3.61 -11.06 -25.57
N THR A 38 -3.15 -10.08 -26.35
CA THR A 38 -1.75 -9.62 -26.28
C THR A 38 -1.57 -8.71 -25.06
N PRO A 39 -0.60 -8.98 -24.17
CA PRO A 39 -0.30 -8.10 -23.05
C PRO A 39 0.06 -6.70 -23.54
N ARG A 40 -0.48 -5.65 -22.91
CA ARG A 40 -0.07 -4.27 -23.20
C ARG A 40 1.39 -4.08 -22.78
N ALA A 41 2.20 -3.43 -23.60
CA ALA A 41 3.62 -3.20 -23.32
C ALA A 41 3.86 -2.52 -21.95
N SER A 42 3.00 -1.56 -21.59
CA SER A 42 3.05 -0.89 -20.28
C SER A 42 2.76 -1.82 -19.11
N THR A 43 1.88 -2.82 -19.27
CA THR A 43 1.60 -3.83 -18.24
C THR A 43 2.80 -4.75 -18.05
N VAL A 44 3.44 -5.17 -19.14
CA VAL A 44 4.65 -6.00 -19.10
C VAL A 44 5.79 -5.29 -18.38
N LYS A 45 6.06 -4.01 -18.73
CA LYS A 45 7.10 -3.21 -18.07
C LYS A 45 6.85 -3.09 -16.56
N LYS A 46 5.62 -2.83 -16.13
CA LYS A 46 5.30 -2.73 -14.69
C LYS A 46 5.43 -4.08 -13.96
N LEU A 47 5.04 -5.18 -14.59
CA LEU A 47 5.24 -6.52 -14.02
C LEU A 47 6.73 -6.82 -13.83
N GLU A 48 7.56 -6.46 -14.80
CA GLU A 48 9.01 -6.66 -14.77
C GLU A 48 9.70 -5.83 -13.68
N VAL A 49 9.33 -4.56 -13.52
CA VAL A 49 9.85 -3.69 -12.44
C VAL A 49 9.56 -4.31 -11.06
N VAL A 50 8.32 -4.73 -10.81
CA VAL A 50 7.96 -5.32 -9.50
C VAL A 50 8.64 -6.67 -9.29
N ARG A 51 8.74 -7.50 -10.33
CA ARG A 51 9.42 -8.80 -10.24
C ARG A 51 10.90 -8.64 -9.92
N THR A 52 11.56 -7.73 -10.63
CA THR A 52 12.99 -7.44 -10.46
C THR A 52 13.24 -6.92 -9.07
N ALA A 53 12.49 -5.91 -8.63
CA ALA A 53 12.65 -5.38 -7.29
C ALA A 53 12.31 -6.39 -6.19
N ALA A 54 11.28 -7.23 -6.35
CA ALA A 54 10.97 -8.25 -5.37
C ALA A 54 12.09 -9.31 -5.25
N TYR A 55 12.76 -9.62 -6.36
CA TYR A 55 13.89 -10.53 -6.35
C TYR A 55 15.14 -9.88 -5.77
N GLU A 56 15.51 -8.70 -6.25
CA GLU A 56 16.74 -8.00 -5.84
C GLU A 56 16.67 -7.54 -4.38
N ILE A 57 15.51 -7.06 -3.94
CA ILE A 57 15.37 -6.42 -2.62
C ILE A 57 14.92 -7.41 -1.56
N PHE A 58 14.08 -8.38 -1.92
CA PHE A 58 13.49 -9.31 -0.94
C PHE A 58 13.89 -10.77 -1.15
N ASP A 59 14.67 -11.11 -2.19
CA ASP A 59 14.97 -12.49 -2.60
C ASP A 59 13.69 -13.34 -2.75
N ARG A 60 12.61 -12.72 -3.23
CA ARG A 60 11.30 -13.37 -3.40
C ARG A 60 10.84 -13.32 -4.85
N ARG A 61 10.40 -14.47 -5.33
CA ARG A 61 9.69 -14.58 -6.61
C ARG A 61 8.20 -14.33 -6.41
N VAL A 62 7.64 -13.41 -7.18
CA VAL A 62 6.23 -13.02 -7.14
C VAL A 62 5.57 -13.41 -8.45
N SER A 63 4.36 -13.99 -8.39
CA SER A 63 3.63 -14.36 -9.61
C SER A 63 3.02 -13.12 -10.28
N ASP A 64 2.93 -13.15 -11.61
CA ASP A 64 2.26 -12.08 -12.36
C ASP A 64 0.81 -11.89 -11.93
N THR A 65 0.17 -12.94 -11.44
CA THR A 65 -1.21 -12.86 -10.93
C THR A 65 -1.28 -12.05 -9.64
N ASP A 66 -0.29 -12.17 -8.77
CA ASP A 66 -0.25 -11.43 -7.50
C ASP A 66 0.14 -9.97 -7.72
N ILE A 67 1.09 -9.71 -8.62
CA ILE A 67 1.46 -8.34 -9.03
C ILE A 67 0.28 -7.66 -9.75
N TRP A 68 -0.40 -8.40 -10.64
CA TRP A 68 -1.53 -7.88 -11.39
C TRP A 68 -2.73 -7.53 -10.49
N ARG A 69 -3.02 -8.38 -9.49
CA ARG A 69 -4.06 -8.13 -8.49
C ARG A 69 -3.72 -6.96 -7.55
N SER A 70 -2.44 -6.72 -7.26
CA SER A 70 -2.04 -5.74 -6.25
C SER A 70 -2.02 -4.29 -6.77
N ASN A 71 -1.71 -4.04 -8.06
CA ASN A 71 -1.54 -2.64 -8.50
C ASN A 71 -1.67 -2.35 -10.01
N LEU A 72 -1.93 -3.32 -10.90
CA LEU A 72 -1.72 -3.13 -12.36
C LEU A 72 -2.98 -3.07 -13.23
N HIS A 73 -4.16 -2.91 -12.65
CA HIS A 73 -5.41 -2.88 -13.40
C HIS A 73 -5.70 -1.61 -14.20
N ASN A 74 -4.77 -0.66 -14.34
CA ASN A 74 -5.12 0.73 -14.70
C ASN A 74 -6.30 1.26 -13.86
N ALA A 75 -6.45 0.75 -12.63
CA ALA A 75 -7.53 1.14 -11.73
C ALA A 75 -7.35 2.56 -11.21
N HIS A 76 -6.11 3.02 -11.20
CA HIS A 76 -5.73 4.38 -10.84
C HIS A 76 -6.09 5.33 -11.98
N LYS A 77 -6.96 6.29 -11.69
CA LYS A 77 -7.29 7.40 -12.59
C LYS A 77 -6.16 8.43 -12.53
N ILE A 78 -5.10 8.20 -13.31
CA ILE A 78 -3.87 9.02 -13.35
C ILE A 78 -3.39 9.22 -14.80
N GLY A 79 -2.65 10.30 -15.02
CA GLY A 79 -1.97 10.56 -16.30
C GLY A 79 -2.92 10.51 -17.49
N THR A 80 -2.55 9.73 -18.51
CA THR A 80 -3.29 9.58 -19.78
C THR A 80 -4.72 9.08 -19.64
N TYR A 81 -5.14 8.62 -18.46
CA TYR A 81 -6.55 8.33 -18.19
C TYR A 81 -7.43 9.58 -18.38
N TRP A 82 -6.93 10.75 -17.96
CA TRP A 82 -7.69 12.00 -17.94
C TRP A 82 -7.73 12.72 -19.29
N THR A 83 -6.77 12.47 -20.17
CA THR A 83 -6.60 13.23 -21.43
C THR A 83 -7.74 13.09 -22.43
N HIS A 84 -8.65 12.14 -22.23
CA HIS A 84 -9.79 11.88 -23.11
C HIS A 84 -11.13 12.22 -22.44
N ILE A 85 -11.10 12.77 -21.23
CA ILE A 85 -12.29 13.15 -20.47
C ILE A 85 -12.40 14.67 -20.58
N PRO A 86 -13.44 15.20 -21.26
CA PRO A 86 -13.66 16.63 -21.36
C PRO A 86 -13.68 17.32 -19.99
N GLU A 87 -13.06 18.50 -19.91
CA GLU A 87 -13.01 19.34 -18.70
C GLU A 87 -12.19 18.74 -17.55
N CYS A 88 -11.40 17.70 -17.81
CA CYS A 88 -10.57 17.02 -16.81
C CYS A 88 -9.16 16.73 -17.32
N GLU A 89 -8.80 17.17 -18.52
CA GLU A 89 -7.54 16.84 -19.19
C GLU A 89 -6.32 17.35 -18.41
N ASP A 90 -6.49 18.46 -17.71
CA ASP A 90 -5.50 19.08 -16.83
C ASP A 90 -5.04 18.15 -15.70
N ARG A 91 -5.91 17.23 -15.24
CA ARG A 91 -5.60 16.22 -14.21
C ARG A 91 -4.61 15.15 -14.66
N ALA A 92 -4.27 15.11 -15.95
CA ALA A 92 -3.23 14.21 -16.46
C ALA A 92 -1.83 14.66 -16.00
N ILE A 93 -1.65 15.95 -15.76
CA ILE A 93 -0.38 16.57 -15.41
C ILE A 93 -0.41 16.95 -13.93
N CYS A 94 0.71 16.73 -13.25
CA CYS A 94 0.85 17.20 -11.88
C CYS A 94 1.00 18.72 -11.88
N GLN A 95 0.00 19.47 -11.39
CA GLN A 95 -0.01 20.93 -11.46
C GLN A 95 1.18 21.62 -10.74
N GLY A 96 1.83 20.94 -9.78
CA GLY A 96 3.02 21.51 -9.11
C GLY A 96 4.36 21.11 -9.72
N CYS A 97 4.41 20.05 -10.53
CA CYS A 97 5.67 19.54 -11.11
C CYS A 97 5.69 19.62 -12.64
N GLU A 98 4.55 19.86 -13.27
CA GLU A 98 4.35 19.90 -14.73
C GLU A 98 4.68 18.58 -15.45
N ASP A 99 4.86 17.49 -14.71
CA ASP A 99 5.12 16.15 -15.24
C ASP A 99 3.84 15.34 -15.48
N LEU A 100 3.91 14.43 -16.46
CA LEU A 100 2.86 13.44 -16.68
C LEU A 100 2.73 12.53 -15.46
N GLU A 101 1.57 12.59 -14.83
CA GLU A 101 1.38 11.95 -13.54
C GLU A 101 1.33 10.42 -13.68
N ASN A 102 2.21 9.75 -12.96
CA ASN A 102 2.26 8.30 -12.86
C ASN A 102 2.46 7.87 -11.40
N LEU A 103 2.37 6.55 -11.12
CA LEU A 103 2.42 6.06 -9.73
C LEU A 103 3.79 6.29 -9.07
N GLU A 104 4.88 6.18 -9.84
CA GLU A 104 6.24 6.44 -9.36
C GLU A 104 6.42 7.91 -9.02
N HIS A 105 5.95 8.79 -9.91
CA HIS A 105 5.89 10.22 -9.66
C HIS A 105 5.15 10.53 -8.35
N ILE A 106 3.90 10.07 -8.21
CA ILE A 106 3.06 10.36 -7.04
C ILE A 106 3.72 9.89 -5.75
N LEU A 107 4.29 8.68 -5.74
CA LEU A 107 4.77 8.06 -4.52
C LEU A 107 6.20 8.43 -4.15
N LEU A 108 7.06 8.81 -5.10
CA LEU A 108 8.50 8.96 -4.86
C LEU A 108 9.07 10.31 -5.32
N GLU A 109 8.56 10.88 -6.41
CA GLU A 109 9.23 12.01 -7.09
C GLU A 109 8.51 13.34 -6.88
N CYS A 110 7.20 13.31 -6.62
CA CYS A 110 6.32 14.49 -6.61
C CYS A 110 6.77 15.53 -5.58
N GLU A 111 6.93 16.77 -6.03
CA GLU A 111 7.38 17.89 -5.20
C GLU A 111 6.23 18.63 -4.50
N CYS A 112 4.99 18.33 -4.86
CA CYS A 112 3.84 18.90 -4.18
C CYS A 112 3.82 18.54 -2.68
N PRO A 113 3.17 19.36 -1.83
CA PRO A 113 3.14 19.13 -0.39
C PRO A 113 2.64 17.73 0.01
N GLY A 114 3.31 17.15 1.02
CA GLY A 114 2.90 15.93 1.70
C GLY A 114 3.71 14.67 1.41
N GLN A 115 4.19 14.46 0.18
CA GLN A 115 4.93 13.25 -0.21
C GLN A 115 6.20 13.06 0.63
N LYS A 116 7.12 14.03 0.55
CA LYS A 116 8.36 14.06 1.33
C LYS A 116 8.10 14.05 2.85
N LEU A 117 7.06 14.76 3.30
CA LEU A 117 6.69 14.87 4.70
C LEU A 117 6.24 13.53 5.31
N ILE A 118 5.41 12.78 4.59
CA ILE A 118 4.95 11.45 5.00
C ILE A 118 6.11 10.46 5.04
N TRP A 119 6.97 10.43 4.02
CA TRP A 119 8.14 9.54 4.05
C TRP A 119 9.10 9.89 5.17
N LYS A 120 9.29 11.18 5.46
CA LYS A 120 10.12 11.60 6.58
C LYS A 120 9.54 11.16 7.93
N ALA A 121 8.22 11.22 8.09
CA ALA A 121 7.54 10.72 9.28
C ALA A 121 7.69 9.20 9.43
N ALA A 122 7.55 8.45 8.33
CA ALA A 122 7.74 7.00 8.31
C ALA A 122 9.18 6.58 8.64
N GLU A 123 10.17 7.26 8.04
CA GLU A 123 11.59 7.08 8.34
C GLU A 123 11.87 7.36 9.82
N THR A 124 11.38 8.49 10.34
CA THR A 124 11.58 8.87 11.75
C THR A 124 11.06 7.80 12.69
N LEU A 125 9.84 7.29 12.44
CA LEU A 125 9.23 6.25 13.26
C LEU A 125 9.98 4.91 13.17
N TRP A 126 10.48 4.56 11.99
CA TRP A 126 11.28 3.36 11.79
C TRP A 126 12.60 3.40 12.56
N LEU A 127 13.29 4.55 12.51
CA LEU A 127 14.59 4.75 13.13
C LEU A 127 14.55 4.76 14.67
N GLU A 128 13.36 4.85 15.29
CA GLU A 128 13.20 4.61 16.73
C GLU A 128 13.48 3.15 17.12
N LYS A 129 13.26 2.20 16.18
CA LYS A 129 13.36 0.76 16.42
C LYS A 129 14.56 0.10 15.74
N GLU A 130 14.86 0.51 14.51
CA GLU A 130 15.91 -0.09 13.68
C GLU A 130 16.95 0.97 13.30
N SER A 131 18.20 0.57 13.08
CA SER A 131 19.31 1.51 12.85
C SER A 131 19.39 2.07 11.43
N HIS A 132 18.71 1.45 10.47
CA HIS A 132 18.83 1.79 9.05
C HIS A 132 17.46 1.83 8.37
N TRP A 133 17.15 2.95 7.72
CA TRP A 133 15.95 3.11 6.91
C TRP A 133 16.17 2.48 5.52
N PRO A 134 15.37 1.47 5.13
CA PRO A 134 15.48 0.87 3.81
C PRO A 134 15.17 1.89 2.71
N GLU A 135 15.82 1.73 1.57
CA GLU A 135 15.50 2.53 0.39
C GLU A 135 14.02 2.36 -0.02
N VAL A 136 13.36 3.49 -0.28
CA VAL A 136 11.97 3.53 -0.71
C VAL A 136 11.96 3.58 -2.23
N THR A 137 11.57 2.47 -2.85
CA THR A 137 11.38 2.35 -4.29
C THR A 137 9.97 1.86 -4.56
N LEU A 138 9.51 1.97 -5.80
CA LEU A 138 8.20 1.44 -6.18
C LEU A 138 8.13 -0.06 -5.88
N GLY A 139 9.24 -0.77 -6.08
CA GLY A 139 9.38 -2.17 -5.73
C GLY A 139 9.25 -2.47 -4.25
N THR A 140 9.89 -1.68 -3.37
CA THR A 140 9.79 -1.90 -1.93
C THR A 140 8.41 -1.58 -1.37
N ILE A 141 7.73 -0.56 -1.91
CA ILE A 141 6.35 -0.24 -1.56
C ILE A 141 5.41 -1.38 -1.96
N LEU A 142 5.48 -1.81 -3.23
CA LEU A 142 4.58 -2.84 -3.77
C LEU A 142 4.86 -4.23 -3.20
N GLY A 143 6.12 -4.51 -2.89
CA GLY A 143 6.59 -5.75 -2.30
C GLY A 143 6.69 -5.73 -0.78
N CYS A 144 6.23 -4.68 -0.08
CA CYS A 144 6.46 -4.52 1.36
C CYS A 144 5.94 -5.69 2.22
N GLY A 145 4.92 -6.42 1.73
CA GLY A 145 4.41 -7.62 2.38
C GLY A 145 5.33 -8.85 2.32
N LEU A 146 6.40 -8.80 1.52
CA LEU A 146 7.38 -9.85 1.31
C LEU A 146 8.69 -9.59 2.07
N ALA A 147 8.85 -8.41 2.66
CA ALA A 147 10.07 -8.00 3.33
C ALA A 147 10.41 -8.91 4.52
N GLU A 148 11.67 -9.33 4.60
CA GLU A 148 12.19 -10.11 5.71
C GLU A 148 13.24 -9.34 6.50
N PHE A 149 13.02 -9.24 7.81
CA PHE A 149 13.98 -8.67 8.74
C PHE A 149 14.42 -9.77 9.69
N ARG A 150 15.74 -9.91 9.85
CA ARG A 150 16.37 -10.94 10.67
C ARG A 150 17.29 -10.30 11.70
N ASP A 151 17.45 -10.95 12.85
CA ASP A 151 18.47 -10.58 13.83
C ASP A 151 19.86 -11.10 13.43
N ASP A 152 20.89 -10.75 14.22
CA ASP A 152 22.28 -11.17 14.00
C ASP A 152 22.47 -12.69 14.02
N ARG A 153 21.49 -13.45 14.52
CA ARG A 153 21.48 -14.92 14.56
C ARG A 153 20.67 -15.52 13.40
N GLY A 154 20.18 -14.70 12.47
CA GLY A 154 19.38 -15.10 11.33
C GLY A 154 17.91 -15.39 11.64
N LYS A 155 17.44 -15.15 12.87
CA LYS A 155 16.05 -15.37 13.26
C LYS A 155 15.17 -14.22 12.77
N ILE A 156 14.01 -14.57 12.21
CA ILE A 156 13.04 -13.59 11.72
C ILE A 156 12.50 -12.73 12.88
N LYS A 157 12.37 -11.42 12.63
CA LYS A 157 11.78 -10.41 13.53
C LYS A 157 10.36 -10.08 13.06
N PRO A 158 9.32 -10.86 13.44
CA PRO A 158 7.97 -10.70 12.89
C PRO A 158 7.32 -9.35 13.25
N GLY A 159 7.61 -8.79 14.42
CA GLY A 159 7.19 -7.43 14.79
C GLY A 159 7.76 -6.36 13.87
N THR A 160 9.07 -6.41 13.58
CA THR A 160 9.75 -5.49 12.65
C THR A 160 9.21 -5.63 11.22
N GLN A 161 9.04 -6.86 10.72
CA GLN A 161 8.42 -7.09 9.40
C GLN A 161 7.01 -6.49 9.31
N ARG A 162 6.21 -6.68 10.35
CA ARG A 162 4.86 -6.13 10.41
C ARG A 162 4.87 -4.60 10.46
N LEU A 163 5.77 -4.01 11.24
CA LEU A 163 5.93 -2.56 11.32
C LEU A 163 6.31 -2.00 9.94
N TYR A 164 7.32 -2.58 9.29
CA TYR A 164 7.74 -2.18 7.94
C TYR A 164 6.58 -2.20 6.97
N ARG A 165 5.84 -3.31 6.90
CA ARG A 165 4.68 -3.45 6.03
C ARG A 165 3.65 -2.34 6.28
N ILE A 166 3.34 -2.06 7.55
CA ILE A 166 2.40 -0.98 7.93
C ILE A 166 2.92 0.37 7.44
N LEU A 167 4.16 0.72 7.76
CA LEU A 167 4.75 2.02 7.39
C LEU A 167 4.76 2.22 5.88
N MET A 168 5.21 1.22 5.12
CA MET A 168 5.28 1.31 3.67
C MET A 168 3.89 1.43 3.04
N SER A 169 2.95 0.54 3.42
CA SER A 169 1.63 0.51 2.79
C SER A 169 0.78 1.71 3.16
N GLU A 170 0.79 2.14 4.43
CA GLU A 170 -0.04 3.24 4.90
C GLU A 170 0.52 4.59 4.45
N SER A 171 1.84 4.77 4.44
CA SER A 171 2.44 5.99 3.90
C SER A 171 2.15 6.16 2.41
N ALA A 172 2.35 5.10 1.61
CA ALA A 172 2.01 5.14 0.20
C ALA A 172 0.52 5.41 -0.04
N TYR A 173 -0.36 4.79 0.75
CA TYR A 173 -1.79 5.02 0.66
C TYR A 173 -2.17 6.46 1.05
N GLN A 174 -1.56 7.03 2.08
CA GLN A 174 -1.82 8.41 2.48
C GLN A 174 -1.33 9.42 1.45
N ILE A 175 -0.16 9.21 0.85
CA ILE A 175 0.34 10.03 -0.26
C ILE A 175 -0.65 10.00 -1.44
N TRP A 176 -1.11 8.80 -1.80
CA TRP A 176 -2.13 8.61 -2.82
C TRP A 176 -3.44 9.34 -2.49
N ARG A 177 -3.90 9.28 -1.23
CA ARG A 177 -5.10 9.98 -0.79
C ARG A 177 -4.96 11.50 -0.85
N LEU A 178 -3.83 12.05 -0.40
CA LEU A 178 -3.55 13.47 -0.47
C LEU A 178 -3.56 13.97 -1.92
N ARG A 179 -2.97 13.20 -2.84
CA ARG A 179 -3.06 13.48 -4.27
C ARG A 179 -4.50 13.51 -4.75
N ASN A 180 -5.32 12.52 -4.39
CA ASN A 180 -6.71 12.48 -4.84
C ASN A 180 -7.52 13.64 -4.29
N GLU A 181 -7.37 13.96 -3.00
CA GLU A 181 -8.04 15.09 -2.38
C GLU A 181 -7.64 16.41 -3.06
N ARG A 182 -6.34 16.61 -3.32
CA ARG A 182 -5.84 17.78 -4.07
C ARG A 182 -6.46 17.87 -5.47
N VAL A 183 -6.32 16.82 -6.27
CA VAL A 183 -6.67 16.84 -7.71
C VAL A 183 -8.17 16.75 -7.97
N ILE A 184 -8.93 16.06 -7.10
CA ILE A 184 -10.35 15.74 -7.33
C ILE A 184 -11.28 16.58 -6.46
N GLU A 185 -10.88 16.88 -5.21
CA GLU A 185 -11.77 17.52 -4.23
C GLU A 185 -11.45 19.00 -3.98
N ARG A 186 -10.18 19.41 -4.15
CA ARG A 186 -9.69 20.75 -3.81
C ARG A 186 -9.19 21.56 -5.01
N ASP A 187 -9.44 21.08 -6.22
CA ASP A 187 -9.10 21.80 -7.46
C ASP A 187 -7.63 22.27 -7.54
N GLY A 188 -6.71 21.42 -7.08
CA GLY A 188 -5.28 21.72 -7.06
C GLY A 188 -4.73 22.25 -5.74
N GLU A 189 -5.59 22.74 -4.84
CA GLU A 189 -5.15 23.34 -3.58
C GLU A 189 -4.61 22.29 -2.59
N PRO A 190 -3.33 22.38 -2.17
CA PRO A 190 -2.74 21.42 -1.26
C PRO A 190 -3.24 21.62 0.18
N ALA A 191 -3.29 20.52 0.94
CA ALA A 191 -3.45 20.58 2.39
C ALA A 191 -2.20 21.17 3.07
N SER A 192 -2.37 21.77 4.26
CA SER A 192 -1.24 22.25 5.05
C SER A 192 -0.44 21.09 5.64
N ASP A 193 0.83 21.35 5.96
CA ASP A 193 1.71 20.35 6.58
C ASP A 193 1.14 19.79 7.89
N ASP A 194 0.51 20.63 8.71
CA ASP A 194 -0.15 20.20 9.94
C ASP A 194 -1.33 19.27 9.66
N GLU A 195 -2.15 19.61 8.67
CA GLU A 195 -3.29 18.77 8.27
C GLU A 195 -2.81 17.41 7.76
N ILE A 196 -1.78 17.41 6.91
CA ILE A 196 -1.15 16.21 6.37
C ILE A 196 -0.60 15.33 7.49
N MET A 197 0.17 15.91 8.40
CA MET A 197 0.75 15.18 9.53
C MET A 197 -0.33 14.62 10.44
N ASN A 198 -1.38 15.38 10.75
CA ASN A 198 -2.49 14.91 11.58
C ASN A 198 -3.26 13.76 10.91
N LYS A 199 -3.47 13.81 9.59
CA LYS A 199 -4.11 12.73 8.83
C LYS A 199 -3.29 11.44 8.85
N TRP A 200 -1.99 11.53 8.60
CA TRP A 200 -1.09 10.38 8.69
C TRP A 200 -1.05 9.84 10.11
N LYS A 201 -0.94 10.74 11.09
CA LYS A 201 -0.84 10.38 12.49
C LYS A 201 -2.04 9.58 12.98
N PHE A 202 -3.23 10.08 12.66
CA PHE A 202 -4.49 9.44 13.00
C PHE A 202 -4.66 8.05 12.38
N ALA A 203 -4.14 7.83 11.17
CA ALA A 203 -4.18 6.50 10.54
C ALA A 203 -3.28 5.50 11.26
N MET A 204 -2.07 5.91 11.64
CA MET A 204 -1.17 5.08 12.43
C MET A 204 -1.75 4.79 13.83
N ASP A 205 -2.38 5.77 14.48
CA ASP A 205 -3.00 5.59 15.81
C ASP A 205 -4.14 4.56 15.76
N LYS A 206 -4.92 4.53 14.67
CA LYS A 206 -5.95 3.50 14.48
C LYS A 206 -5.36 2.09 14.38
N LEU A 207 -4.20 1.94 13.75
CA LEU A 207 -3.52 0.66 13.58
C LEU A 207 -2.82 0.20 14.86
N LEU A 208 -2.34 1.14 15.67
CA LEU A 208 -1.90 0.90 17.04
C LEU A 208 -3.08 0.45 17.91
N ALA A 209 -4.21 1.13 17.79
CA ALA A 209 -5.42 0.90 18.57
C ALA A 209 -6.27 -0.28 18.08
N ASN A 210 -5.78 -1.14 17.19
CA ASN A 210 -6.43 -2.39 16.73
C ASN A 210 -6.53 -3.43 17.87
N ARG A 211 -7.19 -3.02 18.95
CA ARG A 211 -7.49 -3.76 20.16
C ARG A 211 -8.64 -4.73 19.85
N PRO A 212 -8.64 -5.94 20.44
CA PRO A 212 -9.84 -6.76 20.44
C PRO A 212 -11.00 -5.98 21.05
N ARG A 213 -12.13 -5.89 20.33
CA ARG A 213 -13.38 -5.42 20.93
C ARG A 213 -13.73 -6.35 22.10
N LYS A 214 -14.21 -5.79 23.21
CA LYS A 214 -14.62 -6.54 24.41
C LYS A 214 -15.50 -7.73 24.01
N GLY A 215 -15.12 -8.94 24.43
CA GLY A 215 -15.83 -10.18 24.12
C GLY A 215 -15.53 -10.83 22.77
N LYS A 216 -14.64 -10.27 21.94
CA LYS A 216 -14.17 -10.90 20.69
C LYS A 216 -12.73 -11.36 20.81
N ARG A 217 -12.43 -12.53 20.23
CA ARG A 217 -11.04 -13.00 20.11
C ARG A 217 -10.23 -11.97 19.32
N PRO A 218 -9.04 -11.59 19.79
CA PRO A 218 -8.18 -10.71 19.02
C PRO A 218 -7.83 -11.35 17.68
N ALA A 219 -7.92 -10.58 16.61
CA ALA A 219 -7.55 -11.04 15.27
C ALA A 219 -6.05 -11.27 15.12
N LEU A 220 -5.23 -10.73 16.02
CA LEU A 220 -3.78 -10.83 16.05
C LEU A 220 -3.30 -11.32 17.41
N ALA A 221 -2.19 -12.07 17.44
CA ALA A 221 -1.56 -12.46 18.68
C ALA A 221 -1.09 -11.21 19.46
N PRO A 222 -1.41 -11.06 20.75
CA PRO A 222 -1.01 -9.90 21.55
C PRO A 222 0.50 -9.63 21.52
N LEU A 223 1.32 -10.69 21.60
CA LEU A 223 2.78 -10.59 21.52
C LEU A 223 3.25 -9.94 20.21
N LEU A 224 2.63 -10.30 19.08
CA LEU A 224 2.99 -9.70 17.79
C LEU A 224 2.70 -8.20 17.75
N VAL A 225 1.60 -7.75 18.38
CA VAL A 225 1.26 -6.33 18.45
C VAL A 225 2.26 -5.58 19.32
N LEU A 226 2.60 -6.13 20.49
CA LEU A 226 3.66 -5.59 21.36
C LEU A 226 4.99 -5.50 20.59
N GLU A 227 5.43 -6.61 19.98
CA GLU A 227 6.66 -6.65 19.19
C GLU A 227 6.64 -5.70 17.99
N THR A 228 5.47 -5.40 17.40
CA THR A 228 5.38 -4.43 16.29
C THR A 228 5.77 -3.05 16.77
N TRP A 229 5.14 -2.58 17.85
CA TRP A 229 5.19 -1.17 18.27
C TRP A 229 6.18 -0.89 19.39
N SER A 230 6.74 -1.90 20.05
CA SER A 230 7.78 -1.68 21.05
C SER A 230 9.02 -1.03 20.46
N GLY A 231 9.59 -0.07 21.17
CA GLY A 231 10.65 0.82 20.70
C GLY A 231 10.12 2.06 19.97
N THR A 232 8.82 2.14 19.68
CA THR A 232 8.23 3.26 18.92
C THR A 232 7.12 3.98 19.69
N LEU A 233 6.98 3.76 21.00
CA LEU A 233 5.90 4.34 21.80
C LEU A 233 6.36 5.60 22.54
N ASP A 234 5.47 6.58 22.65
CA ASP A 234 5.73 7.72 23.51
C ASP A 234 5.74 7.28 24.98
N ASN A 235 6.71 7.80 25.75
CA ASN A 235 6.90 7.48 27.16
C ASN A 235 6.90 5.96 27.47
N GLU A 236 7.43 5.13 26.57
CA GLU A 236 7.36 3.66 26.68
C GLU A 236 7.91 3.12 28.00
N ARG A 237 8.91 3.78 28.59
CA ARG A 237 9.48 3.40 29.89
C ARG A 237 8.47 3.45 31.04
N CYS A 238 7.47 4.31 30.94
CA CYS A 238 6.41 4.46 31.95
C CYS A 238 5.20 3.54 31.63
N LEU A 239 5.24 2.76 30.54
CA LEU A 239 4.21 1.78 30.19
C LEU A 239 4.52 0.40 30.78
N PRO A 240 3.50 -0.39 31.17
CA PRO A 240 3.70 -1.78 31.56
C PRO A 240 4.15 -2.62 30.36
N THR A 241 4.82 -3.75 30.63
CA THR A 241 5.27 -4.71 29.60
C THR A 241 4.14 -5.12 28.65
N ASN A 242 2.90 -5.17 29.15
CA ASN A 242 1.71 -5.40 28.35
C ASN A 242 0.78 -4.17 28.38
N TRP A 243 1.12 -3.16 27.57
CA TRP A 243 0.37 -1.91 27.45
C TRP A 243 -0.91 -2.01 26.63
N LEU A 244 -1.25 -3.16 26.05
CA LEU A 244 -2.45 -3.32 25.20
C LEU A 244 -3.77 -3.01 25.92
N ARG A 245 -3.75 -3.06 27.26
CA ARG A 245 -4.90 -2.74 28.12
C ARG A 245 -4.91 -1.29 28.60
N GLU A 246 -3.81 -0.56 28.44
CA GLU A 246 -3.69 0.82 28.89
C GLU A 246 -4.47 1.76 27.97
N PRO A 247 -5.27 2.68 28.51
CA PRO A 247 -5.90 3.71 27.69
C PRO A 247 -4.84 4.69 27.15
N ARG A 248 -5.07 5.25 25.96
CA ARG A 248 -4.31 6.39 25.39
C ARG A 248 -2.80 6.13 25.17
N VAL A 249 -2.42 4.92 24.76
CA VAL A 249 -1.07 4.68 24.24
C VAL A 249 -0.96 5.31 22.84
N LEU A 250 0.03 6.16 22.64
CA LEU A 250 0.37 6.83 21.37
C LEU A 250 1.74 6.33 20.90
N TYR A 251 1.98 6.35 19.59
CA TYR A 251 3.30 6.05 19.03
C TYR A 251 4.12 7.34 18.81
N SER A 252 5.42 7.25 19.10
CA SER A 252 6.50 8.22 18.87
C SER A 252 6.43 9.61 19.51
N LYS A 253 7.60 10.26 19.50
CA LYS A 253 7.82 11.68 19.80
C LYS A 253 7.45 12.65 18.65
N LEU A 254 6.79 12.19 17.57
CA LEU A 254 6.28 13.09 16.52
C LEU A 254 5.21 14.05 17.04
N TYR A 255 4.63 13.74 18.20
CA TYR A 255 3.92 14.70 19.04
C TYR A 255 4.96 15.42 19.89
N LYS A 256 5.18 16.72 19.67
CA LYS A 256 5.92 17.53 20.65
C LYS A 256 5.23 17.32 21.99
N SER A 257 5.89 16.61 22.91
CA SER A 257 5.43 16.47 24.27
C SER A 257 5.61 17.82 24.95
N GLU A 258 4.71 18.77 24.71
CA GLU A 258 4.60 19.93 25.57
C GLU A 258 4.03 19.47 26.91
N GLY A 259 4.92 19.17 27.85
CA GLY A 259 4.62 19.27 29.27
C GLY A 259 4.06 18.05 30.00
N LEU A 260 4.14 16.83 29.47
CA LEU A 260 3.97 15.66 30.34
C LEU A 260 5.30 15.40 31.08
N PRO A 261 5.29 15.30 32.42
CA PRO A 261 6.51 15.04 33.18
C PRO A 261 7.07 13.71 32.71
N TYR A 262 8.28 13.77 32.14
CA TYR A 262 9.13 12.61 32.02
C TYR A 262 9.27 12.02 33.43
N CYS A 263 8.98 10.73 33.55
CA CYS A 263 9.69 9.93 34.54
C CYS A 263 11.21 10.13 34.28
#